data_AF-A0A3D1HCB7-F1
#
_entry.id   AF-A0A3D1HCB7-F1
#
_cell.length_a   1.000
_cell.length_b   1.000
_cell.length_c   1.000
_cell.angle_alpha   90.00
_cell.angle_beta   90.00
_cell.angle_gamma   90.00
#
_symmetry.space_group_name_H-M   'P 1'
#
loop_
_entity.id
_entity.type
_entity.pdbx_description
1 polymer ?
#
loop_
_entity_poly.entity_id
_entity_poly.type
_entity_poly.pdbx_seq_one_letter_code
_entity_poly.pdbx_strand_id
1 'polypeptide(L)'
;QDAHEAIRPSNIELTPDKVRSSLSNDQYKLYKLIWERFTASQMANAVLDTVSVDIEANGCLFKASGYSVKFEGFTKLYEERNDSDEQGGALPKIEKGEKLVAADVSGNQHFTQPPARYNEASLIKALEENGIGRPSTYAPTISTILDRHYVERESGNQLKPTALGEVITNLLKDKFNNIVDVKFTAKMESSLDDIENGSKDWVDTLRKFYKDFDKSLTQAEKDMDGKHVRIPDEPTDIVCDECGKPMVIKIGPYGKFLGCSGFPECKFTKKIVTETKGTCPKCGRKMLLKKSKKGKPFYGCENYKDCNFMTWDIPLEEKCPQCGASLFKKTGRMGKIYCAKDGCGYERPLDKAKENDES
;
A
#
# COMPACT_ATOMS: atom_id res chain seq x y z
N GLN A 1 -29.23 21.06 11.68
CA GLN A 1 -28.99 20.29 10.45
C GLN A 1 -27.52 20.46 10.15
N ASP A 2 -26.77 19.37 10.06
CA ASP A 2 -25.38 19.41 9.60
C ASP A 2 -25.38 20.11 8.23
N ALA A 3 -24.76 21.29 8.13
CA ALA A 3 -24.78 22.12 6.91
C ALA A 3 -23.82 21.61 5.82
N HIS A 4 -23.27 20.42 6.02
CA HIS A 4 -22.34 19.76 5.14
C HIS A 4 -23.07 18.93 4.09
N GLU A 5 -22.60 18.97 2.85
CA GLU A 5 -23.09 18.13 1.78
C GLU A 5 -22.07 17.06 1.41
N ALA A 6 -22.54 15.96 0.82
CA ALA A 6 -21.67 14.96 0.23
C ALA A 6 -20.82 15.56 -0.91
N ILE A 7 -19.64 14.97 -1.15
CA ILE A 7 -18.82 15.33 -2.31
C ILE A 7 -19.54 14.90 -3.58
N ARG A 8 -19.94 15.87 -4.40
CA ARG A 8 -20.73 15.67 -5.62
C ARG A 8 -20.32 16.64 -6.72
N PRO A 9 -20.69 16.40 -7.98
CA PRO A 9 -20.55 17.40 -9.04
C PRO A 9 -21.30 18.68 -8.65
N SER A 10 -20.65 19.83 -8.85
CA SER A 10 -21.29 21.15 -8.67
C SER A 10 -22.42 21.37 -9.68
N ASN A 11 -22.25 20.86 -10.90
CA ASN A 11 -23.26 20.79 -11.94
C ASN A 11 -23.26 19.40 -12.58
N ILE A 12 -24.41 18.72 -12.54
CA ILE A 12 -24.57 17.35 -13.06
C ILE A 12 -24.49 17.28 -14.59
N GLU A 13 -24.86 18.36 -15.29
CA GLU A 13 -24.86 18.47 -16.75
C GLU A 13 -23.45 18.47 -17.37
N LEU A 14 -22.43 18.73 -16.53
CA LEU A 14 -21.02 18.64 -16.89
C LEU A 14 -20.56 17.19 -16.85
N THR A 15 -21.01 16.38 -17.80
CA THR A 15 -20.60 14.97 -17.88
C THR A 15 -19.07 14.83 -17.99
N PRO A 16 -18.48 13.71 -17.53
CA PRO A 16 -17.02 13.51 -17.59
C PRO A 16 -16.42 13.76 -18.98
N ASP A 17 -17.10 13.37 -20.05
CA ASP A 17 -16.62 13.56 -21.42
C ASP A 17 -16.55 15.04 -21.83
N LYS A 18 -17.47 15.89 -21.35
CA LYS A 18 -17.48 17.33 -21.64
C LYS A 18 -16.31 18.06 -20.99
N VAL A 19 -15.88 17.62 -19.80
CA VAL A 19 -14.81 18.29 -19.03
C VAL A 19 -13.42 17.72 -19.29
N ARG A 20 -13.31 16.62 -20.05
CA ARG A 20 -12.06 15.88 -20.25
C ARG A 20 -10.92 16.74 -20.82
N SER A 21 -11.22 17.63 -21.77
CA SER A 21 -10.21 18.50 -22.38
C SER A 21 -9.67 19.58 -21.44
N SER A 22 -10.43 19.91 -20.39
CA SER A 22 -10.10 20.97 -19.42
C SER A 22 -9.39 20.45 -18.17
N LEU A 23 -9.22 19.13 -18.03
CA LEU A 23 -8.69 18.49 -16.84
C LEU A 23 -7.40 17.72 -17.15
N SER A 24 -6.48 17.71 -16.19
CA SER A 24 -5.41 16.72 -16.21
C SER A 24 -5.99 15.30 -16.09
N ASN A 25 -5.23 14.29 -16.51
CA ASN A 25 -5.69 12.90 -16.47
C ASN A 25 -6.10 12.44 -15.05
N ASP A 26 -5.41 12.89 -14.01
CA ASP A 26 -5.71 12.50 -12.62
C ASP A 26 -6.97 13.22 -12.10
N GLN A 27 -7.12 14.52 -12.42
CA GLN A 27 -8.34 15.26 -12.12
C GLN A 27 -9.56 14.68 -12.84
N TYR A 28 -9.42 14.32 -14.13
CA TYR A 28 -10.48 13.69 -14.90
C TYR A 28 -10.93 12.37 -14.27
N LYS A 29 -9.99 11.50 -13.88
CA LYS A 29 -10.31 10.22 -13.24
C LYS A 29 -11.06 10.41 -11.92
N LEU A 30 -10.61 11.34 -11.08
CA LEU A 30 -11.26 11.64 -9.80
C LEU A 30 -12.65 12.24 -10.01
N TYR A 31 -12.78 13.22 -10.93
CA TYR A 31 -14.06 13.81 -11.27
C TYR A 31 -15.05 12.78 -11.81
N LYS A 32 -14.59 11.91 -12.73
CA LYS A 32 -15.39 10.83 -13.29
C LYS A 32 -15.90 9.89 -12.19
N LEU A 33 -15.04 9.49 -11.26
CA LEU A 33 -15.43 8.65 -10.12
C LEU A 33 -16.51 9.32 -9.25
N ILE A 34 -16.33 10.60 -8.91
CA ILE A 34 -17.29 11.38 -8.11
C ILE A 34 -18.64 11.47 -8.85
N TRP A 35 -18.60 11.77 -10.15
CA TRP A 35 -19.79 11.91 -10.98
C TRP A 35 -20.57 10.59 -11.08
N GLU A 36 -19.88 9.49 -11.43
CA GLU A 36 -20.50 8.17 -11.55
C GLU A 36 -21.09 7.70 -10.22
N ARG A 37 -20.37 7.87 -9.10
CA ARG A 37 -20.84 7.49 -7.77
C ARG A 37 -22.07 8.30 -7.34
N PHE A 38 -22.05 9.62 -7.55
CA PHE A 38 -23.18 10.48 -7.22
C PHE A 38 -24.40 10.15 -8.07
N THR A 39 -24.27 10.03 -9.39
CA THR A 39 -25.39 9.69 -10.27
C THR A 39 -25.94 8.31 -9.95
N ALA A 40 -25.08 7.31 -9.72
CA ALA A 40 -25.50 5.97 -9.34
C ALA A 40 -26.29 5.94 -8.02
N SER A 41 -25.97 6.81 -7.05
CA SER A 41 -26.73 6.92 -5.79
C SER A 41 -28.19 7.33 -5.96
N GLN A 42 -28.54 7.92 -7.12
CA GLN A 42 -29.90 8.35 -7.44
C GLN A 42 -30.59 7.42 -8.46
N MET A 43 -29.89 6.35 -8.90
CA MET A 43 -30.43 5.36 -9.84
C MET A 43 -31.20 4.25 -9.10
N ALA A 44 -32.00 3.51 -9.85
CA ALA A 44 -32.72 2.36 -9.30
C ALA A 44 -31.77 1.22 -8.91
N ASN A 45 -32.19 0.40 -7.93
CA ASN A 45 -31.45 -0.78 -7.51
C ASN A 45 -31.28 -1.80 -8.65
N ALA A 46 -30.15 -2.51 -8.65
CA ALA A 46 -29.98 -3.70 -9.48
C ALA A 46 -30.89 -4.83 -8.97
N VAL A 47 -31.40 -5.65 -9.89
CA VAL A 47 -32.18 -6.86 -9.59
C VAL A 47 -31.43 -8.07 -10.14
N LEU A 48 -31.08 -8.98 -9.25
CA LEU A 48 -30.37 -10.22 -9.54
C LEU A 48 -31.29 -11.42 -9.29
N ASP A 49 -31.27 -12.40 -10.19
CA ASP A 49 -31.89 -13.70 -10.01
C ASP A 49 -30.80 -14.70 -9.57
N THR A 50 -30.75 -15.00 -8.28
CA THR A 50 -29.76 -15.92 -7.68
C THR A 50 -30.29 -17.35 -7.65
N VAL A 51 -29.46 -18.30 -8.08
CA VAL A 51 -29.74 -19.73 -8.07
C VAL A 51 -28.71 -20.43 -7.20
N SER A 52 -29.16 -21.26 -6.27
CA SER A 52 -28.32 -22.13 -5.46
C SER A 52 -28.81 -23.56 -5.62
N VAL A 53 -27.89 -24.48 -5.92
CA VAL A 53 -28.15 -25.89 -6.17
C VAL A 53 -27.32 -26.74 -5.23
N ASP A 54 -27.99 -27.65 -4.53
CA ASP A 54 -27.39 -28.71 -3.74
C ASP A 54 -27.38 -29.99 -4.58
N ILE A 55 -26.20 -30.58 -4.80
CA ILE A 55 -25.99 -31.75 -5.66
C ILE A 55 -25.48 -32.90 -4.78
N GLU A 56 -26.25 -33.98 -4.70
CA GLU A 56 -25.87 -35.20 -3.99
C GLU A 56 -25.22 -36.20 -4.94
N ALA A 57 -24.01 -36.67 -4.61
CA ALA A 57 -23.31 -37.69 -5.37
C ALA A 57 -22.51 -38.60 -4.43
N ASN A 58 -22.76 -39.92 -4.49
CA ASN A 58 -22.08 -40.93 -3.67
C ASN A 58 -22.05 -40.62 -2.15
N GLY A 59 -23.14 -40.04 -1.61
CA GLY A 59 -23.23 -39.66 -0.20
C GLY A 59 -22.48 -38.38 0.18
N CYS A 60 -21.91 -37.66 -0.79
CA CYS A 60 -21.33 -36.32 -0.61
C CYS A 60 -22.29 -35.24 -1.11
N LEU A 61 -22.28 -34.08 -0.45
CA LEU A 61 -23.04 -32.89 -0.82
C LEU A 61 -22.12 -31.84 -1.47
N PHE A 62 -22.39 -31.51 -2.71
CA PHE A 62 -21.74 -30.43 -3.45
C PHE A 62 -22.69 -29.24 -3.54
N LYS A 63 -22.14 -28.02 -3.52
CA LYS A 63 -22.92 -26.78 -3.64
C LYS A 63 -22.44 -25.97 -4.81
N ALA A 64 -23.39 -25.46 -5.59
CA ALA A 64 -23.14 -24.49 -6.64
C ALA A 64 -24.08 -23.30 -6.47
N SER A 65 -23.53 -22.10 -6.54
CA SER A 65 -24.30 -20.85 -6.53
C SER A 65 -23.90 -20.00 -7.71
N GLY A 66 -24.87 -19.36 -8.35
CA GLY A 66 -24.63 -18.36 -9.38
C GLY A 66 -25.80 -17.40 -9.47
N TYR A 67 -25.63 -16.34 -10.23
CA TYR A 67 -26.68 -15.34 -10.41
C TYR A 67 -26.73 -14.85 -11.85
N SER A 68 -27.90 -14.33 -12.23
CA SER A 68 -28.08 -13.62 -13.50
C SER A 68 -28.64 -12.23 -13.23
N VAL A 69 -28.23 -11.24 -14.03
CA VAL A 69 -28.71 -9.86 -13.89
C VAL A 69 -30.03 -9.73 -14.63
N LYS A 70 -31.12 -9.52 -13.90
CA LYS A 70 -32.45 -9.24 -14.47
C LYS A 70 -32.62 -7.77 -14.82
N PHE A 71 -32.03 -6.90 -14.01
CA PHE A 71 -31.99 -5.46 -14.24
C PHE A 71 -30.71 -4.86 -13.64
N GLU A 72 -29.94 -4.15 -14.46
CA GLU A 72 -28.64 -3.59 -14.03
C GLU A 72 -28.79 -2.44 -13.04
N GLY A 73 -29.86 -1.64 -13.11
CA GLY A 73 -30.01 -0.48 -12.23
C GLY A 73 -28.76 0.42 -12.21
N PHE A 74 -28.32 0.81 -11.02
CA PHE A 74 -27.13 1.64 -10.82
C PHE A 74 -25.81 0.99 -11.28
N THR A 75 -25.72 -0.35 -11.33
CA THR A 75 -24.47 -1.06 -11.68
C THR A 75 -24.07 -0.85 -13.13
N LYS A 76 -25.01 -0.42 -13.98
CA LYS A 76 -24.72 0.04 -15.34
C LYS A 76 -23.73 1.21 -15.39
N LEU A 77 -23.74 2.06 -14.37
CA LEU A 77 -22.88 3.24 -14.28
C LEU A 77 -21.72 3.05 -13.30
N TYR A 78 -21.98 2.42 -12.16
CA TYR A 78 -21.01 2.31 -11.09
C TYR A 78 -21.13 0.98 -10.36
N GLU A 79 -20.01 0.26 -10.26
CA GLU A 79 -19.89 -0.97 -9.49
C GLU A 79 -18.66 -0.85 -8.59
N GLU A 80 -18.83 -1.14 -7.29
CA GLU A 80 -17.68 -1.25 -6.40
C GLU A 80 -16.92 -2.52 -6.74
N ARG A 81 -15.64 -2.38 -7.06
CA ARG A 81 -14.79 -3.56 -7.25
C ARG A 81 -14.49 -4.16 -5.89
N ASN A 82 -15.04 -5.33 -5.60
CA ASN A 82 -14.59 -6.16 -4.50
C ASN A 82 -13.57 -7.17 -5.01
N ASP A 83 -12.46 -7.32 -4.28
CA ASP A 83 -11.40 -8.30 -4.61
C ASP A 83 -11.86 -9.76 -4.39
N SER A 84 -13.06 -9.98 -3.84
CA SER A 84 -13.62 -11.28 -3.45
C SER A 84 -14.75 -11.77 -4.35
N ASP A 85 -15.10 -11.06 -5.42
CA ASP A 85 -16.13 -11.53 -6.34
C ASP A 85 -15.56 -12.65 -7.21
N GLU A 86 -15.53 -13.86 -6.66
CA GLU A 86 -15.69 -15.07 -7.47
C GLU A 86 -16.99 -14.88 -8.24
N GLN A 87 -16.86 -14.43 -9.49
CA GLN A 87 -17.98 -14.25 -10.41
C GLN A 87 -18.64 -15.60 -10.64
N GLY A 88 -19.59 -15.95 -9.78
CA GLY A 88 -20.55 -17.01 -9.98
C GLY A 88 -21.46 -16.60 -11.13
N GLY A 89 -21.02 -16.85 -12.35
CA GLY A 89 -21.81 -16.62 -13.55
C GLY A 89 -23.15 -17.36 -13.50
N ALA A 90 -24.02 -17.07 -14.47
CA ALA A 90 -25.33 -17.70 -14.53
C ALA A 90 -25.18 -19.23 -14.60
N LEU A 91 -25.80 -19.92 -13.64
CA LEU A 91 -25.92 -21.37 -13.69
C LEU A 91 -26.81 -21.78 -14.87
N PRO A 92 -26.55 -22.93 -15.51
CA PRO A 92 -27.47 -23.48 -16.50
C PRO A 92 -28.83 -23.75 -15.85
N LYS A 93 -29.87 -23.85 -16.68
CA LYS A 93 -31.18 -24.30 -16.20
C LYS A 93 -31.06 -25.74 -15.71
N ILE A 94 -31.36 -25.97 -14.44
CA ILE A 94 -31.30 -27.27 -13.78
C ILE A 94 -32.65 -27.49 -13.11
N GLU A 95 -33.19 -28.70 -13.21
CA GLU A 95 -34.45 -29.09 -12.56
C GLU A 95 -34.24 -30.02 -11.36
N LYS A 96 -35.18 -30.00 -10.41
CA LYS A 96 -35.12 -30.88 -9.25
C LYS A 96 -35.25 -32.35 -9.68
N GLY A 97 -34.24 -33.16 -9.34
CA GLY A 97 -34.19 -34.58 -9.68
C GLY A 97 -33.49 -34.88 -11.02
N GLU A 98 -32.96 -33.85 -11.69
CA GLU A 98 -32.14 -34.02 -12.88
C GLU A 98 -30.86 -34.81 -12.55
N LYS A 99 -30.52 -35.79 -13.40
CA LYS A 99 -29.33 -36.61 -13.23
C LYS A 99 -28.14 -35.92 -13.89
N LEU A 100 -27.20 -35.46 -13.07
CA LEU A 100 -25.95 -34.85 -13.53
C LEU A 100 -24.85 -35.90 -13.65
N VAL A 101 -23.96 -35.71 -14.63
CA VAL A 101 -22.74 -36.52 -14.80
C VAL A 101 -21.54 -35.66 -14.45
N ALA A 102 -20.71 -36.13 -13.51
CA ALA A 102 -19.47 -35.45 -13.16
C ALA A 102 -18.50 -35.52 -14.36
N ALA A 103 -18.12 -34.34 -14.89
CA ALA A 103 -17.19 -34.24 -16.00
C ALA A 103 -15.73 -34.40 -15.54
N ASP A 104 -15.37 -33.76 -14.44
CA ASP A 104 -14.04 -33.81 -13.83
C ASP A 104 -14.17 -33.60 -12.31
N VAL A 105 -13.20 -34.14 -11.55
CA VAL A 105 -13.09 -33.92 -10.10
C VAL A 105 -11.65 -33.52 -9.78
N SER A 106 -11.43 -32.22 -9.60
CA SER A 106 -10.15 -31.65 -9.21
C SER A 106 -10.10 -31.38 -7.70
N GLY A 107 -9.05 -31.83 -7.03
CA GLY A 107 -8.76 -31.43 -5.65
C GLY A 107 -8.10 -30.06 -5.61
N ASN A 108 -8.66 -29.13 -4.83
CA ASN A 108 -8.06 -27.82 -4.60
C ASN A 108 -7.44 -27.77 -3.20
N GLN A 109 -6.15 -27.40 -3.13
CA GLN A 109 -5.48 -27.14 -1.86
C GLN A 109 -5.55 -25.65 -1.55
N HIS A 110 -6.12 -25.32 -0.40
CA HIS A 110 -6.16 -23.95 0.10
C HIS A 110 -5.28 -23.83 1.36
N PHE A 111 -4.69 -22.65 1.52
CA PHE A 111 -3.97 -22.27 2.73
C PHE A 111 -4.74 -21.17 3.45
N THR A 112 -4.69 -21.18 4.78
CA THR A 112 -5.17 -20.04 5.56
C THR A 112 -4.26 -18.85 5.29
N GLN A 113 -4.86 -17.73 4.88
CA GLN A 113 -4.11 -16.50 4.69
C GLN A 113 -4.10 -15.70 5.99
N PRO A 114 -2.96 -15.06 6.34
CA PRO A 114 -2.94 -14.13 7.45
C PRO A 114 -3.81 -12.90 7.13
N PRO A 115 -4.21 -12.12 8.15
CA PRO A 115 -4.91 -10.86 7.94
C PRO A 115 -4.14 -9.95 6.97
N ALA A 116 -4.85 -9.40 5.99
CA ALA A 116 -4.26 -8.48 5.03
C ALA A 116 -3.72 -7.24 5.75
N ARG A 117 -2.55 -6.77 5.33
CA ARG A 117 -2.03 -5.47 5.78
C ARG A 117 -2.94 -4.35 5.29
N TYR A 118 -3.00 -3.27 6.06
CA TYR A 118 -3.68 -2.07 5.63
C TYR A 118 -2.97 -1.44 4.43
N ASN A 119 -3.73 -0.99 3.43
CA ASN A 119 -3.34 0.12 2.55
C ASN A 119 -3.93 1.44 3.10
N GLU A 120 -3.62 2.57 2.48
CA GLU A 120 -4.12 3.89 2.92
C GLU A 120 -5.64 3.94 3.03
N ALA A 121 -6.38 3.42 2.05
CA ALA A 121 -7.84 3.43 2.06
C ALA A 121 -8.42 2.57 3.20
N SER A 122 -7.92 1.36 3.37
CA SER A 122 -8.36 0.46 4.45
C SER A 122 -7.96 0.97 5.84
N LEU A 123 -6.84 1.71 5.96
CA LEU A 123 -6.47 2.36 7.21
C LEU A 123 -7.40 3.53 7.53
N ILE A 124 -7.74 4.36 6.53
CA ILE A 124 -8.75 5.43 6.71
C ILE A 124 -10.07 4.83 7.16
N LYS A 125 -10.53 3.76 6.49
CA LYS A 125 -11.76 3.05 6.85
C LYS A 125 -11.70 2.54 8.29
N ALA A 126 -10.60 1.92 8.70
CA ALA A 126 -10.42 1.47 10.08
C ALA A 126 -10.41 2.63 11.09
N LEU A 127 -9.80 3.77 10.77
CA LEU A 127 -9.82 4.96 11.62
C LEU A 127 -11.24 5.50 11.78
N GLU A 128 -11.98 5.62 10.67
CA GLU A 128 -13.38 6.04 10.64
C GLU A 128 -14.30 5.12 11.45
N GLU A 129 -14.20 3.80 11.25
CA GLU A 129 -14.97 2.79 12.00
C GLU A 129 -14.71 2.84 13.52
N ASN A 130 -13.50 3.25 13.91
CA ASN A 130 -13.12 3.41 15.32
C ASN A 130 -13.35 4.82 15.86
N GLY A 131 -13.91 5.75 15.06
CA GLY A 131 -14.16 7.13 15.47
C GLY A 131 -12.91 7.97 15.69
N ILE A 132 -11.76 7.57 15.12
CA ILE A 132 -10.49 8.28 15.22
C ILE A 132 -10.30 9.17 14.00
N GLY A 133 -10.02 10.44 14.24
CA GLY A 133 -9.80 11.43 13.19
C GLY A 133 -11.10 11.94 12.55
N ARG A 134 -10.94 12.82 11.57
CA ARG A 134 -11.99 13.52 10.83
C ARG A 134 -11.60 13.60 9.36
N PRO A 135 -12.52 13.95 8.43
CA PRO A 135 -12.21 14.14 7.02
C PRO A 135 -11.00 15.07 6.77
N SER A 136 -10.78 16.04 7.66
CA SER A 136 -9.65 16.97 7.63
C SER A 136 -8.31 16.37 8.09
N THR A 137 -8.30 15.26 8.83
CA THR A 137 -7.10 14.70 9.47
C THR A 137 -6.65 13.35 8.91
N TYR A 138 -7.47 12.64 8.12
CA TYR A 138 -7.10 11.34 7.56
C TYR A 138 -5.82 11.37 6.71
N ALA A 139 -5.79 12.18 5.66
CA ALA A 139 -4.63 12.28 4.78
C ALA A 139 -3.39 12.86 5.49
N PRO A 140 -3.49 13.94 6.31
CA PRO A 140 -2.37 14.43 7.10
C PRO A 140 -1.79 13.39 8.08
N THR A 141 -2.65 12.58 8.72
CA THR A 141 -2.21 11.53 9.65
C THR A 141 -1.36 10.50 8.92
N ILE A 142 -1.82 10.01 7.77
CA ILE A 142 -1.09 9.04 6.95
C ILE A 142 0.24 9.63 6.45
N SER A 143 0.24 10.88 5.96
CA SER A 143 1.49 11.55 5.56
C SER A 143 2.46 11.62 6.74
N THR A 144 1.99 12.02 7.92
CA THR A 144 2.84 12.22 9.10
C THR A 144 3.50 10.92 9.55
N ILE A 145 2.77 9.81 9.61
CA ILE A 145 3.34 8.52 10.06
C ILE A 145 4.31 7.92 9.03
N LEU A 146 4.12 8.21 7.73
CA LEU A 146 5.04 7.85 6.66
C LEU A 146 6.30 8.72 6.67
N ASP A 147 6.15 10.04 6.78
CA ASP A 147 7.24 11.03 6.77
C ASP A 147 8.14 10.87 8.01
N ARG A 148 7.57 10.47 9.15
CA ARG A 148 8.33 10.13 10.38
C ARG A 148 8.89 8.71 10.39
N HIS A 149 8.70 7.94 9.32
CA HIS A 149 9.19 6.57 9.20
C HIS A 149 8.70 5.62 10.30
N TYR A 150 7.51 5.84 10.87
CA TYR A 150 6.86 4.84 11.75
C TYR A 150 6.27 3.69 10.92
N VAL A 151 5.87 4.00 9.69
CA VAL A 151 5.33 3.06 8.73
C VAL A 151 6.01 3.31 7.39
N GLU A 152 6.16 2.28 6.57
CA GLU A 152 6.63 2.39 5.19
C GLU A 152 5.69 1.69 4.21
N ARG A 153 5.74 2.12 2.94
CA ARG A 153 5.00 1.49 1.84
C ARG A 153 5.79 0.30 1.30
N GLU A 154 5.19 -0.87 1.32
CA GLU A 154 5.70 -2.10 0.71
C GLU A 154 5.05 -2.32 -0.68
N SER A 155 5.43 -3.40 -1.36
CA SER A 155 4.83 -3.85 -2.62
C SER A 155 3.30 -3.89 -2.50
N GLY A 156 2.60 -3.43 -3.54
CA GLY A 156 1.13 -3.39 -3.55
C GLY A 156 0.49 -2.26 -2.73
N ASN A 157 1.24 -1.20 -2.39
CA ASN A 157 0.77 -0.07 -1.57
C ASN A 157 0.29 -0.45 -0.17
N GLN A 158 0.78 -1.57 0.36
CA GLN A 158 0.53 -1.99 1.73
C GLN A 158 1.41 -1.19 2.70
N LEU A 159 0.87 -0.90 3.88
CA LEU A 159 1.52 -0.21 4.97
C LEU A 159 2.10 -1.23 5.93
N LYS A 160 3.41 -1.11 6.18
CA LYS A 160 4.16 -1.98 7.07
C LYS A 160 4.77 -1.16 8.21
N PRO A 161 4.60 -1.56 9.48
CA PRO A 161 5.26 -0.89 10.59
C PRO A 161 6.78 -1.08 10.48
N THR A 162 7.53 -0.04 10.83
CA THR A 162 8.99 -0.13 10.94
C THR A 162 9.40 -0.51 12.36
N ALA A 163 10.65 -0.96 12.55
CA ALA A 163 11.19 -1.20 13.89
C ALA A 163 11.08 0.06 14.79
N LEU A 164 11.27 1.25 14.23
CA LEU A 164 11.05 2.51 14.94
C LEU A 164 9.59 2.67 15.35
N GLY A 165 8.65 2.45 14.43
CA GLY A 165 7.22 2.53 14.71
C GLY A 165 6.80 1.60 15.85
N GLU A 166 7.21 0.33 15.79
CA GLU A 166 6.89 -0.66 16.83
C GLU A 166 7.44 -0.29 18.20
N VAL A 167 8.71 0.14 18.26
CA VAL A 167 9.35 0.56 19.51
C VAL A 167 8.64 1.76 20.13
N ILE A 168 8.32 2.78 19.32
CA ILE A 168 7.61 3.96 19.79
C ILE A 168 6.19 3.61 20.23
N THR A 169 5.47 2.78 19.46
CA THR A 169 4.13 2.31 19.85
C THR A 169 4.17 1.54 21.17
N ASN A 170 5.13 0.65 21.37
CA ASN A 170 5.25 -0.11 22.62
C ASN A 170 5.61 0.78 23.81
N LEU A 171 6.52 1.74 23.62
CA LEU A 171 6.85 2.73 24.64
C LEU A 171 5.62 3.56 25.03
N LEU A 172 4.86 4.03 24.06
CA LEU A 172 3.66 4.82 24.31
C LEU A 172 2.56 3.99 24.98
N LYS A 173 2.41 2.70 24.62
CA LYS A 173 1.47 1.79 25.30
C LYS A 173 1.85 1.53 26.75
N ASP A 174 3.14 1.42 27.05
CA ASP A 174 3.64 1.20 28.42
C ASP A 174 3.46 2.46 29.29
N LYS A 175 3.85 3.64 28.77
CA LYS A 175 3.90 4.88 29.56
C LYS A 175 2.64 5.73 29.49
N PHE A 176 1.86 5.61 28.43
CA PHE A 176 0.71 6.46 28.12
C PHE A 176 -0.51 5.63 27.71
N ASN A 177 -0.72 4.46 28.34
CA ASN A 177 -1.80 3.52 28.03
C ASN A 177 -3.19 4.18 27.88
N ASN A 178 -3.51 5.15 28.73
CA ASN A 178 -4.80 5.84 28.75
C ASN A 178 -4.95 6.85 27.60
N ILE A 179 -3.86 7.25 26.95
CA ILE A 179 -3.86 8.30 25.92
C ILE A 179 -3.78 7.70 24.52
N VAL A 180 -2.98 6.65 24.34
CA VAL A 180 -2.87 5.94 23.05
C VAL A 180 -3.93 4.84 22.87
N ASP A 181 -4.90 4.77 23.78
CA ASP A 181 -6.07 3.93 23.64
C ASP A 181 -7.01 4.46 22.54
N VAL A 182 -7.55 3.53 21.76
CA VAL A 182 -8.46 3.84 20.64
C VAL A 182 -9.72 4.53 21.12
N LYS A 183 -10.32 4.07 22.22
CA LYS A 183 -11.57 4.63 22.75
C LYS A 183 -11.33 6.01 23.35
N PHE A 184 -10.19 6.22 24.02
CA PHE A 184 -9.82 7.54 24.51
C PHE A 184 -9.67 8.54 23.37
N THR A 185 -8.98 8.15 22.30
CA THR A 185 -8.76 9.01 21.12
C THR A 185 -10.10 9.37 20.48
N ALA A 186 -10.98 8.39 20.26
CA ALA A 186 -12.32 8.64 19.72
C ALA A 186 -13.15 9.58 20.62
N LYS A 187 -13.06 9.42 21.94
CA LYS A 187 -13.75 10.30 22.90
C LYS A 187 -13.20 11.73 22.88
N MET A 188 -11.90 11.90 22.65
CA MET A 188 -11.30 13.22 22.48
C MET A 188 -11.88 13.91 21.25
N GLU A 189 -11.94 13.19 20.12
CA GLU A 189 -12.53 13.68 18.89
C GLU A 189 -14.00 14.09 19.08
N SER A 190 -14.82 13.27 19.76
CA SER A 190 -16.21 13.67 20.08
C SER A 190 -16.27 14.88 21.00
N SER A 191 -15.31 15.04 21.92
CA SER A 191 -15.27 16.21 22.81
C SER A 191 -14.92 17.50 22.08
N LEU A 192 -14.18 17.42 20.96
CA LEU A 192 -13.92 18.55 20.09
C LEU A 192 -15.17 18.92 19.28
N ASP A 193 -15.94 17.95 18.79
CA ASP A 193 -17.23 18.20 18.15
C ASP A 193 -18.22 18.85 19.13
N ASP A 194 -18.23 18.42 20.39
CA ASP A 194 -19.06 19.01 21.45
C ASP A 194 -18.71 20.49 21.69
N ILE A 195 -17.42 20.86 21.57
CA ILE A 195 -16.95 22.24 21.67
C ILE A 195 -17.42 23.04 20.45
N GLU A 196 -17.28 22.49 19.24
CA GLU A 196 -17.75 23.13 18.00
C GLU A 196 -19.25 23.44 18.05
N ASN A 197 -20.04 22.50 18.58
CA ASN A 197 -21.49 22.66 18.79
C ASN A 197 -21.86 23.58 19.97
N GLY A 198 -20.87 24.11 20.71
CA GLY A 198 -21.09 24.98 21.86
C GLY A 198 -21.60 24.28 23.13
N SER A 199 -21.54 22.95 23.18
CA SER A 199 -22.00 22.15 24.32
C SER A 199 -20.94 21.92 25.40
N LYS A 200 -19.66 22.17 25.10
CA LYS A 200 -18.54 22.11 26.04
C LYS A 200 -17.65 23.35 25.94
N ASP A 201 -17.10 23.75 27.08
CA ASP A 201 -16.04 24.75 27.13
C ASP A 201 -14.67 24.14 26.77
N TRP A 202 -13.94 24.81 25.88
CA TRP A 202 -12.67 24.32 25.37
C TRP A 202 -11.55 24.41 26.41
N VAL A 203 -11.55 25.45 27.25
CA VAL A 203 -10.53 25.66 28.29
C VAL A 203 -10.65 24.58 29.36
N ASP A 204 -11.86 24.29 29.81
CA ASP A 204 -12.12 23.23 30.78
C ASP A 204 -11.78 21.85 30.24
N THR A 205 -12.05 21.61 28.95
CA THR A 205 -11.69 20.35 28.28
C THR A 205 -10.17 20.16 28.23
N LEU A 206 -9.42 21.19 27.81
CA LEU A 206 -7.96 21.17 27.82
C LEU A 206 -7.39 21.03 29.23
N ARG A 207 -7.94 21.74 30.21
CA ARG A 207 -7.50 21.66 31.62
C ARG A 207 -7.66 20.25 32.18
N LYS A 208 -8.79 19.59 31.88
CA LYS A 208 -9.05 18.20 32.30
C LYS A 208 -8.05 17.24 31.64
N PHE A 209 -7.83 17.37 30.33
CA PHE A 209 -6.85 16.55 29.61
C PHE A 209 -5.44 16.73 30.17
N TYR A 210 -4.99 17.99 30.28
CA TYR A 210 -3.61 18.31 30.66
C TYR A 210 -3.27 17.83 32.07
N LYS A 211 -4.22 17.89 33.01
CA LYS A 211 -4.01 17.46 34.39
C LYS A 211 -3.60 15.99 34.51
N ASP A 212 -4.19 15.11 33.69
CA ASP A 212 -3.85 13.68 33.72
C ASP A 212 -2.62 13.40 32.85
N PHE A 213 -2.48 14.09 31.70
CA PHE A 213 -1.31 14.00 30.84
C PHE A 213 -0.02 14.41 31.56
N ASP A 214 -0.02 15.52 32.29
CA ASP A 214 1.13 16.08 33.01
C ASP A 214 1.70 15.09 34.04
N LYS A 215 0.81 14.36 34.74
CA LYS A 215 1.20 13.29 35.66
C LYS A 215 1.86 12.13 34.94
N SER A 216 1.26 11.64 33.85
CA SER A 216 1.82 10.56 33.04
C SER A 216 3.16 10.96 32.44
N LEU A 217 3.29 12.21 31.97
CA LEU A 217 4.53 12.74 31.42
C LEU A 217 5.63 12.82 32.48
N THR A 218 5.35 13.42 33.63
CA THR A 218 6.32 13.53 34.74
C THR A 218 6.79 12.16 35.22
N GLN A 219 5.90 11.16 35.27
CA GLN A 219 6.28 9.80 35.63
C GLN A 219 7.13 9.15 34.53
N ALA A 220 6.74 9.30 33.27
CA ALA A 220 7.49 8.77 32.13
C ALA A 220 8.90 9.37 32.06
N GLU A 221 9.07 10.67 32.29
CA GLU A 221 10.38 11.33 32.31
C GLU A 221 11.30 10.73 33.39
N LYS A 222 10.78 10.52 34.61
CA LYS A 222 11.53 9.87 35.70
C LYS A 222 11.89 8.42 35.39
N ASP A 223 10.96 7.66 34.83
CA ASP A 223 11.16 6.25 34.48
C ASP A 223 12.21 6.07 33.37
N MET A 224 12.33 7.08 32.50
CA MET A 224 13.17 7.11 31.32
C MET A 224 14.50 7.84 31.54
N ASP A 225 14.70 8.44 32.71
CA ASP A 225 15.97 9.10 33.06
C ASP A 225 17.12 8.09 32.97
N GLY A 226 18.15 8.44 32.17
CA GLY A 226 19.28 7.57 31.86
C GLY A 226 18.98 6.35 30.97
N LYS A 227 17.74 6.12 30.52
CA LYS A 227 17.39 5.00 29.62
C LYS A 227 17.24 5.48 28.18
N HIS A 228 18.19 5.07 27.34
CA HIS A 228 18.05 5.26 25.89
C HIS A 228 17.22 4.13 25.28
N VAL A 229 16.13 4.52 24.62
CA VAL A 229 15.34 3.61 23.80
C VAL A 229 16.22 3.08 22.68
N ARG A 230 16.58 1.80 22.76
CA ARG A 230 17.32 1.13 21.69
C ARG A 230 16.33 0.64 20.65
N ILE A 231 16.41 1.22 19.47
CA ILE A 231 15.71 0.70 18.31
C ILE A 231 16.47 -0.56 17.89
N PRO A 232 15.82 -1.73 17.77
CA PRO A 232 16.45 -2.93 17.24
C PRO A 232 17.04 -2.63 15.87
N ASP A 233 18.34 -2.86 15.75
CA ASP A 233 19.07 -2.71 14.51
C ASP A 233 18.69 -3.88 13.58
N GLU A 234 18.32 -3.58 12.32
CA GLU A 234 18.11 -4.62 11.30
C GLU A 234 19.49 -5.15 10.85
N PRO A 235 19.82 -6.43 11.12
CA PRO A 235 21.13 -6.99 10.79
C PRO A 235 21.30 -7.13 9.28
N THR A 236 22.54 -6.98 8.82
CA THR A 236 22.92 -7.23 7.42
C THR A 236 24.14 -8.14 7.33
N ASP A 237 24.32 -8.78 6.19
CA ASP A 237 25.49 -9.63 5.90
C ASP A 237 26.75 -8.81 5.56
N ILE A 238 26.66 -7.47 5.60
CA ILE A 238 27.75 -6.58 5.23
C ILE A 238 28.66 -6.37 6.44
N VAL A 239 29.94 -6.67 6.29
CA VAL A 239 30.95 -6.41 7.32
C VAL A 239 31.46 -4.97 7.19
N CYS A 240 31.69 -4.31 8.33
CA CYS A 240 32.24 -2.97 8.34
C CYS A 240 33.72 -2.97 7.92
N ASP A 241 34.04 -2.10 6.97
CA ASP A 241 35.38 -1.95 6.39
C ASP A 241 36.42 -1.41 7.39
N GLU A 242 35.99 -0.76 8.49
CA GLU A 242 36.89 -0.24 9.54
C GLU A 242 37.03 -1.17 10.76
N CYS A 243 35.91 -1.73 11.23
CA CYS A 243 35.82 -2.38 12.55
C CYS A 243 35.74 -3.91 12.44
N GLY A 244 35.46 -4.47 11.25
CA GLY A 244 35.22 -5.90 11.06
C GLY A 244 33.93 -6.46 11.70
N LYS A 245 33.17 -5.64 12.43
CA LYS A 245 31.86 -6.01 13.00
C LYS A 245 30.77 -5.92 11.91
N PRO A 246 29.65 -6.67 12.02
CA PRO A 246 28.56 -6.58 11.07
C PRO A 246 27.96 -5.16 11.04
N MET A 247 27.55 -4.73 9.85
CA MET A 247 26.81 -3.50 9.65
C MET A 247 25.31 -3.77 9.82
N VAL A 248 24.60 -2.72 10.21
CA VAL A 248 23.17 -2.75 10.47
C VAL A 248 22.47 -1.58 9.79
N ILE A 249 21.21 -1.75 9.43
CA ILE A 249 20.43 -0.68 8.82
C ILE A 249 19.94 0.28 9.91
N LYS A 250 20.34 1.55 9.78
CA LYS A 250 19.92 2.66 10.63
C LYS A 250 19.12 3.68 9.83
N ILE A 251 18.23 4.39 10.49
CA ILE A 251 17.42 5.43 9.86
C ILE A 251 18.01 6.80 10.22
N GLY A 252 18.35 7.58 9.21
CA GLY A 252 18.78 8.97 9.35
C GLY A 252 17.84 9.94 8.64
N PRO A 253 18.12 11.25 8.70
CA PRO A 253 17.29 12.28 8.04
C PRO A 253 17.22 12.14 6.51
N TYR A 254 18.14 11.39 5.90
CA TYR A 254 18.19 11.10 4.47
C TYR A 254 17.71 9.69 4.11
N GLY A 255 17.07 8.99 5.05
CA GLY A 255 16.58 7.62 4.90
C GLY A 255 17.51 6.57 5.50
N LYS A 256 17.28 5.30 5.12
CA LYS A 256 18.02 4.13 5.61
C LYS A 256 19.48 4.16 5.14
N PHE A 257 20.43 3.86 6.02
CA PHE A 257 21.85 3.75 5.75
C PHE A 257 22.46 2.57 6.54
N LEU A 258 23.62 2.07 6.13
CA LEU A 258 24.36 1.06 6.88
C LEU A 258 25.28 1.74 7.89
N GLY A 259 25.22 1.37 9.16
CA GLY A 259 26.19 1.77 10.19
C GLY A 259 26.89 0.56 10.81
N CYS A 260 28.14 0.70 11.27
CA CYS A 260 28.80 -0.37 12.07
C CYS A 260 27.95 -0.62 13.33
N SER A 261 27.69 -1.89 13.65
CA SER A 261 27.02 -2.31 14.90
C SER A 261 27.81 -1.89 16.15
N GLY A 262 29.12 -1.67 16.01
CA GLY A 262 30.01 -1.19 17.07
C GLY A 262 29.91 0.30 17.39
N PHE A 263 28.86 1.02 16.94
CA PHE A 263 28.62 2.39 17.38
C PHE A 263 28.35 2.43 18.90
N PRO A 264 28.95 3.35 19.69
CA PRO A 264 29.65 4.58 19.30
C PRO A 264 31.16 4.45 19.02
N GLU A 265 31.77 3.29 19.25
CA GLU A 265 33.22 3.06 19.09
C GLU A 265 33.68 3.15 17.64
N CYS A 266 32.87 2.65 16.69
CA CYS A 266 33.08 2.82 15.26
C CYS A 266 31.93 3.62 14.65
N LYS A 267 32.27 4.76 14.03
CA LYS A 267 31.33 5.71 13.40
C LYS A 267 31.21 5.51 11.89
N PHE A 268 31.77 4.43 11.34
CA PHE A 268 31.69 4.13 9.92
C PHE A 268 30.24 3.98 9.47
N THR A 269 29.91 4.65 8.38
CA THR A 269 28.60 4.58 7.73
C THR A 269 28.76 4.43 6.22
N LYS A 270 27.86 3.67 5.62
CA LYS A 270 27.83 3.38 4.18
C LYS A 270 26.41 3.59 3.67
N LYS A 271 26.26 4.18 2.48
CA LYS A 271 24.95 4.31 1.86
C LYS A 271 24.46 2.92 1.46
N ILE A 272 23.19 2.63 1.71
CA ILE A 272 22.57 1.42 1.14
C ILE A 272 22.50 1.63 -0.36
N VAL A 273 23.29 0.85 -1.07
CA VAL A 273 23.27 0.81 -2.53
C VAL A 273 22.70 -0.55 -2.89
N THR A 274 21.48 -0.58 -3.43
CA THR A 274 20.95 -1.80 -4.03
C THR A 274 21.61 -1.96 -5.40
N GLU A 275 22.62 -2.81 -5.46
CA GLU A 275 23.19 -3.24 -6.73
C GLU A 275 22.12 -4.00 -7.51
N THR A 276 21.98 -3.68 -8.79
CA THR A 276 21.15 -4.48 -9.69
C THR A 276 21.97 -5.60 -10.31
N LYS A 277 21.30 -6.66 -10.72
CA LYS A 277 21.93 -7.79 -11.42
C LYS A 277 22.48 -7.41 -12.82
N GLY A 278 22.10 -6.25 -13.36
CA GLY A 278 22.52 -5.79 -14.68
C GLY A 278 23.72 -4.83 -14.69
N THR A 279 24.40 -4.77 -15.84
CA THR A 279 25.53 -3.87 -16.09
C THR A 279 25.15 -2.69 -16.99
N CYS A 280 25.90 -1.60 -16.89
CA CYS A 280 25.68 -0.40 -17.69
C CYS A 280 26.04 -0.67 -19.16
N PRO A 281 25.13 -0.45 -20.11
CA PRO A 281 25.38 -0.75 -21.53
C PRO A 281 26.42 0.18 -22.18
N LYS A 282 26.71 1.33 -21.56
CA LYS A 282 27.69 2.32 -22.06
C LYS A 282 29.12 2.06 -21.58
N CYS A 283 29.30 1.66 -20.31
CA CYS A 283 30.62 1.55 -19.69
C CYS A 283 30.91 0.21 -19.01
N GLY A 284 29.96 -0.73 -19.01
CA GLY A 284 30.12 -2.07 -18.42
C GLY A 284 30.13 -2.13 -16.90
N ARG A 285 30.12 -1.00 -16.19
CA ARG A 285 30.09 -0.95 -14.71
C ARG A 285 28.72 -1.34 -14.15
N LYS A 286 28.66 -1.60 -12.84
CA LYS A 286 27.42 -1.97 -12.16
C LYS A 286 26.36 -0.88 -12.25
N MET A 287 25.11 -1.29 -12.27
CA MET A 287 23.95 -0.41 -12.22
C MET A 287 23.36 -0.42 -10.81
N LEU A 288 23.04 0.76 -10.30
CA LEU A 288 22.56 0.97 -8.93
C LEU A 288 21.13 1.50 -8.96
N LEU A 289 20.27 1.00 -8.07
CA LEU A 289 18.96 1.58 -7.83
C LEU A 289 19.12 2.90 -7.06
N LYS A 290 18.56 3.98 -7.61
CA LYS A 290 18.61 5.34 -7.07
C LYS A 290 17.18 5.91 -7.01
N LYS A 291 16.95 6.94 -6.17
CA LYS A 291 15.68 7.67 -6.12
C LYS A 291 15.85 9.06 -6.72
N SER A 292 14.90 9.47 -7.57
CA SER A 292 14.87 10.83 -8.14
C SER A 292 14.46 11.88 -7.09
N LYS A 293 14.62 13.17 -7.40
CA LYS A 293 14.15 14.28 -6.52
C LYS A 293 12.66 14.18 -6.16
N LYS A 294 11.85 13.53 -7.00
CA LYS A 294 10.41 13.28 -6.78
C LYS A 294 10.12 11.89 -6.18
N GLY A 295 11.14 11.21 -5.65
CA GLY A 295 11.01 9.90 -4.98
C GLY A 295 10.86 8.69 -5.92
N LYS A 296 10.66 8.87 -7.23
CA LYS A 296 10.55 7.73 -8.17
C LYS A 296 11.88 6.96 -8.27
N PRO A 297 11.87 5.61 -8.16
CA PRO A 297 13.06 4.79 -8.31
C PRO A 297 13.52 4.73 -9.77
N PHE A 298 14.82 4.86 -10.01
CA PHE A 298 15.46 4.72 -11.33
C PHE A 298 16.77 3.96 -11.19
N TYR A 299 17.25 3.38 -12.28
CA TYR A 299 18.52 2.66 -12.32
C TYR A 299 19.57 3.50 -13.01
N GLY A 300 20.65 3.80 -12.31
CA GLY A 300 21.74 4.62 -12.83
C GLY A 300 23.07 3.89 -12.76
N CYS A 301 23.97 4.21 -13.68
CA CYS A 301 25.35 3.72 -13.61
C CYS A 301 26.01 4.10 -12.27
N GLU A 302 26.82 3.20 -11.71
CA GLU A 302 27.67 3.45 -10.55
C GLU A 302 28.53 4.70 -10.78
N ASN A 303 29.18 4.78 -11.95
CA ASN A 303 29.94 5.95 -12.37
C ASN A 303 29.09 6.99 -13.11
N TYR A 304 28.01 7.43 -12.47
CA TYR A 304 27.07 8.37 -13.10
C TYR A 304 27.74 9.67 -13.53
N LYS A 305 28.75 10.18 -12.79
CA LYS A 305 29.43 11.45 -13.10
C LYS A 305 30.06 11.48 -14.50
N ASP A 306 30.65 10.37 -14.93
CA ASP A 306 31.33 10.30 -16.24
C ASP A 306 30.45 9.62 -17.31
N CYS A 307 29.63 8.64 -16.93
CA CYS A 307 28.84 7.85 -17.88
C CYS A 307 27.46 8.46 -18.18
N ASN A 308 26.84 9.12 -17.19
CA ASN A 308 25.49 9.72 -17.26
C ASN A 308 24.36 8.78 -17.74
N PHE A 309 24.54 7.45 -17.71
CA PHE A 309 23.48 6.51 -18.09
C PHE A 309 22.46 6.35 -16.96
N MET A 310 21.18 6.54 -17.28
CA MET A 310 20.04 6.26 -16.42
C MET A 310 18.89 5.64 -17.20
N THR A 311 18.12 4.78 -16.54
CA THR A 311 16.90 4.19 -17.08
C THR A 311 15.86 3.96 -15.98
N TRP A 312 14.60 3.88 -16.36
CA TRP A 312 13.50 3.48 -15.48
C TRP A 312 13.19 1.98 -15.61
N ASP A 313 13.77 1.33 -16.61
CA ASP A 313 13.55 -0.07 -16.94
C ASP A 313 14.50 -0.98 -16.14
N ILE A 314 14.02 -2.17 -15.76
CA ILE A 314 14.71 -3.05 -14.80
C ILE A 314 15.94 -3.69 -15.49
N PRO A 315 17.17 -3.49 -15.00
CA PRO A 315 18.36 -4.15 -15.54
C PRO A 315 18.32 -5.65 -15.22
N LEU A 316 18.50 -6.48 -16.24
CA LEU A 316 18.53 -7.94 -16.12
C LEU A 316 19.99 -8.46 -16.11
N GLU A 317 20.18 -9.62 -15.48
CA GLU A 317 21.43 -10.37 -15.53
C GLU A 317 21.70 -10.94 -16.93
N GLU A 318 20.63 -11.22 -17.68
CA GLU A 318 20.70 -11.71 -19.05
C GLU A 318 21.49 -10.75 -19.96
N LYS A 319 22.45 -11.32 -20.70
CA LYS A 319 23.24 -10.60 -21.70
C LYS A 319 22.59 -10.70 -23.07
N CYS A 320 22.69 -9.62 -23.81
CA CYS A 320 22.22 -9.54 -25.19
C CYS A 320 23.03 -10.49 -26.07
N PRO A 321 22.37 -11.38 -26.84
CA PRO A 321 23.07 -12.31 -27.73
C PRO A 321 23.80 -11.63 -28.89
N GLN A 322 23.43 -10.39 -29.25
CA GLN A 322 24.05 -9.65 -30.35
C GLN A 322 25.27 -8.84 -29.94
N CYS A 323 25.31 -8.30 -28.72
CA CYS A 323 26.36 -7.34 -28.33
C CYS A 323 26.97 -7.56 -26.94
N GLY A 324 26.49 -8.55 -26.19
CA GLY A 324 27.00 -8.95 -24.87
C GLY A 324 26.65 -8.02 -23.70
N ALA A 325 25.96 -6.90 -23.93
CA ALA A 325 25.53 -5.98 -22.87
C ALA A 325 24.27 -6.48 -22.12
N SER A 326 24.05 -6.03 -20.88
CA SER A 326 22.82 -6.37 -20.13
C SER A 326 21.55 -5.98 -20.88
N LEU A 327 20.54 -6.83 -20.75
CA LEU A 327 19.18 -6.56 -21.19
C LEU A 327 18.39 -5.76 -20.15
N PHE A 328 17.32 -5.14 -20.60
CA PHE A 328 16.44 -4.30 -19.79
C PHE A 328 14.98 -4.72 -19.97
N LYS A 329 14.25 -4.87 -18.86
CA LYS A 329 12.82 -5.19 -18.85
C LYS A 329 12.01 -3.91 -18.68
N LYS A 330 11.23 -3.61 -19.71
CA LYS A 330 10.22 -2.55 -19.68
C LYS A 330 8.94 -3.08 -19.05
N THR A 331 8.48 -2.46 -17.97
CA THR A 331 7.23 -2.81 -17.29
C THR A 331 6.07 -1.95 -17.82
N GLY A 332 4.91 -2.56 -18.10
CA GLY A 332 3.71 -1.87 -18.61
C GLY A 332 2.92 -2.67 -19.65
N ARG A 333 1.87 -2.05 -20.22
CA ARG A 333 0.93 -2.66 -21.20
C ARG A 333 1.60 -3.20 -22.48
N MET A 334 2.82 -2.74 -22.78
CA MET A 334 3.68 -3.22 -23.87
C MET A 334 5.06 -3.61 -23.32
N GLY A 335 5.06 -4.49 -22.32
CA GLY A 335 6.29 -4.92 -21.69
C GLY A 335 7.15 -5.77 -22.64
N LYS A 336 8.43 -5.44 -22.72
CA LYS A 336 9.41 -6.12 -23.59
C LYS A 336 10.78 -6.15 -22.92
N ILE A 337 11.60 -7.10 -23.34
CA ILE A 337 13.02 -7.17 -22.98
C ILE A 337 13.81 -6.62 -24.16
N TYR A 338 14.71 -5.68 -23.91
CA TYR A 338 15.46 -5.03 -24.99
C TYR A 338 16.90 -4.72 -24.57
N CYS A 339 17.78 -4.57 -25.56
CA CYS A 339 19.14 -4.10 -25.34
C CYS A 339 19.22 -2.58 -25.46
N ALA A 340 19.77 -1.92 -24.44
CA ALA A 340 19.93 -0.46 -24.40
C ALA A 340 21.30 0.02 -24.89
N LYS A 341 22.09 -0.84 -25.55
CA LYS A 341 23.38 -0.47 -26.16
C LYS A 341 23.15 0.20 -27.51
N ASP A 342 23.77 1.36 -27.70
CA ASP A 342 23.70 2.12 -28.96
C ASP A 342 24.16 1.23 -30.13
N GLY A 343 23.28 1.06 -31.13
CA GLY A 343 23.56 0.30 -32.36
C GLY A 343 23.21 -1.21 -32.33
N CYS A 344 22.71 -1.78 -31.23
CA CYS A 344 22.36 -3.21 -31.18
C CYS A 344 20.96 -3.54 -31.72
N GLY A 345 19.93 -2.80 -31.28
CA GLY A 345 18.55 -2.99 -31.75
C GLY A 345 17.83 -4.28 -31.28
N TYR A 346 18.44 -5.12 -30.43
CA TYR A 346 17.81 -6.35 -29.94
C TYR A 346 16.58 -6.09 -29.06
N GLU A 347 15.46 -6.74 -29.38
CA GLU A 347 14.26 -6.77 -28.55
C GLU A 347 13.52 -8.11 -28.66
N ARG A 348 12.89 -8.53 -27.56
CA ARG A 348 11.99 -9.69 -27.50
C ARG A 348 10.77 -9.40 -26.62
N PRO A 349 9.61 -10.00 -26.92
CA PRO A 349 8.45 -9.91 -26.03
C PRO A 349 8.77 -10.55 -24.67
N LEU A 350 8.09 -10.07 -23.61
CA LEU A 350 8.11 -10.77 -22.32
C LEU A 350 7.34 -12.08 -22.47
N ASP A 351 8.03 -13.21 -22.37
CA ASP A 351 7.39 -14.52 -22.36
C ASP A 351 6.40 -14.60 -21.18
N LYS A 352 5.15 -14.95 -21.45
CA LYS A 352 4.09 -15.15 -20.43
C LYS A 352 4.24 -16.49 -19.68
N ALA A 353 5.46 -17.01 -19.52
CA ALA A 353 5.68 -18.32 -18.91
C ALA A 353 6.83 -18.29 -17.91
N LYS A 354 6.57 -18.87 -16.73
CA LYS A 354 7.43 -19.07 -15.55
C LYS A 354 7.37 -17.98 -14.47
N GLU A 355 6.19 -17.76 -13.90
CA GLU A 355 6.07 -17.62 -12.44
C GLU A 355 5.92 -19.05 -11.89
N ASN A 356 7.04 -19.74 -11.70
CA ASN A 356 7.20 -20.97 -10.92
C ASN A 356 8.68 -21.31 -10.96
N ASP A 357 9.45 -20.61 -10.13
CA ASP A 357 10.72 -21.01 -9.51
C ASP A 357 11.46 -19.73 -9.11
N GLU A 358 11.30 -19.33 -7.85
CA GLU A 358 12.40 -19.01 -6.94
C GLU A 358 11.77 -18.73 -5.56
N SER A 359 12.24 -19.53 -4.59
CA SER A 359 11.64 -19.87 -3.29
C SER A 359 11.61 -18.76 -2.24
#